data_AF-E9RJJ2-F1
#
_entry.id   AF-E9RJJ2-F1
#
_cell.length_a   1.000
_cell.length_b   1.000
_cell.length_c   1.000
_cell.angle_alpha   90.00
_cell.angle_beta   90.00
_cell.angle_gamma   90.00
#
_symmetry.space_group_name_H-M   'P 1'
#
loop_
_entity.id
_entity.type
_entity.pdbx_description
1 polymer ?
#
loop_
_entity_poly.entity_id
_entity_poly.type
_entity_poly.pdbx_seq_one_letter_code
_entity_poly.pdbx_strand_id
1 'polypeptide(L)'
;MAIVASGQTTIMDMNDAIISGTAPTSPTVGTLWIDSSVSPNVLKSWNGSSWVIQSLALSGLDPAANTTLTNTTKTANEAKSTADSAKSTADAAKTAATTAQTTANGKNKAFRQSTQPTGTLTAGDLWFDTANGNRVSIYDGSKWVLSQFGNAAVDNLDAGSITTGTLKAIDISASFVDSNGQVNGTYFDGDEFRFMKFKSGVSNPDLKNPNISEIEQLSKIFVDGFAYATSTSAYGLGAAGLFYEGVGEENIGAWSIGSSAAGTMTVVSDSNIDIEVGSGQTISLYGNVFLGGDLNASNHNLNNVNHITINDAGGGEGIEWLGGNGWKIVESDNNLSNVSAGALQIASGGQRRMSISTAGNVYLSGTTFKGESGGTTHFASQGAARLVSDGGAEFLVGSDGTGSRVWSMDIYNRTYSSSPNLYITGAGTLGRSTSARKYKLLEEQISEELPYNILKLNPKTWFDKSAVEQLAGAIERSEDLTDSDIPYLERIGGLIAEDVEDAGLSLFVHYSNPDENGHREVEGLMYDRLWVLLIPLVRELFNRVETLEEKLKRR
;
A
#
# COMPACT_ATOMS: atom_id res chain seq x y z
N MET A 1 -100.35 166.77 79.26
CA MET A 1 -100.76 166.00 80.46
C MET A 1 -102.25 165.67 80.34
N ALA A 2 -102.78 164.55 80.81
CA ALA A 2 -102.15 163.39 81.46
C ALA A 2 -102.95 162.08 81.22
N ILE A 3 -102.35 160.95 81.62
CA ILE A 3 -102.91 159.58 81.58
C ILE A 3 -103.82 159.35 82.81
N VAL A 4 -104.79 158.42 82.71
CA VAL A 4 -105.74 158.05 83.79
C VAL A 4 -105.85 156.52 84.02
N ALA A 5 -104.81 155.74 83.71
CA ALA A 5 -104.77 154.27 83.82
C ALA A 5 -104.80 153.78 85.31
N SER A 6 -104.98 152.50 85.69
CA SER A 6 -104.82 151.19 85.00
C SER A 6 -105.40 149.96 85.76
N GLY A 7 -105.65 148.84 85.05
CA GLY A 7 -105.52 147.43 85.53
C GLY A 7 -106.72 146.77 86.27
N GLN A 8 -106.73 145.45 86.58
CA GLN A 8 -106.07 144.23 86.02
C GLN A 8 -106.66 142.94 86.65
N THR A 9 -106.78 141.81 85.91
CA THR A 9 -107.07 140.44 86.42
C THR A 9 -106.33 139.35 85.61
N THR A 10 -105.84 138.30 86.29
CA THR A 10 -105.10 137.17 85.68
C THR A 10 -105.96 135.91 85.61
N ILE A 11 -105.83 135.11 84.54
CA ILE A 11 -106.48 133.80 84.35
C ILE A 11 -105.38 132.75 84.19
N MET A 12 -105.45 131.64 84.92
CA MET A 12 -104.61 130.45 84.69
C MET A 12 -105.40 129.40 83.89
N ASP A 13 -104.71 128.68 83.02
CA ASP A 13 -105.27 127.59 82.21
C ASP A 13 -104.93 126.21 82.83
N MET A 14 -105.83 125.24 82.71
CA MET A 14 -105.79 123.95 83.44
C MET A 14 -104.87 122.90 82.81
N ASN A 15 -103.92 123.30 81.97
CA ASN A 15 -103.11 122.42 81.13
C ASN A 15 -101.68 122.15 81.65
N ASP A 16 -101.28 122.77 82.77
CA ASP A 16 -99.92 122.61 83.32
C ASP A 16 -99.72 121.28 84.11
N ALA A 17 -98.54 120.69 83.95
CA ALA A 17 -98.16 119.44 84.61
C ALA A 17 -97.85 119.66 86.10
N ILE A 18 -98.46 118.85 86.98
CA ILE A 18 -98.30 118.98 88.43
C ILE A 18 -96.98 118.32 88.84
N ILE A 19 -96.13 119.06 89.57
CA ILE A 19 -94.86 118.56 90.11
C ILE A 19 -95.01 118.37 91.62
N SER A 20 -94.87 117.13 92.10
CA SER A 20 -95.10 116.80 93.51
C SER A 20 -94.46 115.45 93.87
N GLY A 21 -93.98 115.32 95.11
CA GLY A 21 -93.53 114.05 95.68
C GLY A 21 -94.66 113.11 96.11
N THR A 22 -95.90 113.61 96.18
CA THR A 22 -97.12 112.82 96.42
C THR A 22 -98.10 112.96 95.25
N ALA A 23 -98.80 111.88 94.94
CA ALA A 23 -99.73 111.84 93.82
C ALA A 23 -100.90 112.84 94.01
N PRO A 24 -101.31 113.57 92.95
CA PRO A 24 -102.49 114.43 92.99
C PRO A 24 -103.76 113.66 93.42
N THR A 25 -104.55 114.22 94.32
CA THR A 25 -105.65 113.53 95.01
C THR A 25 -107.02 113.62 94.34
N SER A 26 -107.14 114.30 93.19
CA SER A 26 -108.36 114.33 92.37
C SER A 26 -108.05 114.57 90.87
N PRO A 27 -107.31 113.66 90.20
CA PRO A 27 -106.97 113.82 88.79
C PRO A 27 -108.12 113.44 87.85
N THR A 28 -108.28 114.19 86.76
CA THR A 28 -109.10 113.80 85.60
C THR A 28 -108.26 112.97 84.61
N VAL A 29 -108.91 112.21 83.74
CA VAL A 29 -108.22 111.45 82.66
C VAL A 29 -107.36 112.41 81.84
N GLY A 30 -106.09 112.07 81.63
CA GLY A 30 -105.12 112.91 80.93
C GLY A 30 -104.31 113.86 81.82
N THR A 31 -104.62 113.97 83.12
CA THR A 31 -103.78 114.74 84.06
C THR A 31 -102.33 114.24 84.02
N LEU A 32 -101.37 115.16 83.94
CA LEU A 32 -99.94 114.87 83.94
C LEU A 32 -99.33 115.16 85.32
N TRP A 33 -98.53 114.22 85.82
CA TRP A 33 -97.81 114.31 87.09
C TRP A 33 -96.34 113.95 86.88
N ILE A 34 -95.43 114.82 87.32
CA ILE A 34 -94.02 114.49 87.46
C ILE A 34 -93.82 114.00 88.89
N ASP A 35 -93.62 112.69 89.01
CA ASP A 35 -93.35 112.02 90.27
C ASP A 35 -91.90 112.29 90.69
N SER A 36 -91.73 113.23 91.63
CA SER A 36 -90.44 113.61 92.18
C SER A 36 -90.03 112.79 93.41
N SER A 37 -90.67 111.64 93.66
CA SER A 37 -90.28 110.72 94.75
C SER A 37 -89.19 109.71 94.34
N VAL A 38 -88.84 109.66 93.05
CA VAL A 38 -87.84 108.75 92.48
C VAL A 38 -86.81 109.52 91.65
N SER A 39 -85.61 108.96 91.48
CA SER A 39 -84.53 109.58 90.72
C SER A 39 -84.01 108.63 89.61
N PRO A 40 -83.99 109.04 88.33
CA PRO A 40 -84.55 110.30 87.81
C PRO A 40 -86.08 110.35 87.95
N ASN A 41 -86.64 111.57 88.12
CA ASN A 41 -88.08 111.79 88.20
C ASN A 41 -88.77 111.22 86.96
N VAL A 42 -89.95 110.63 87.11
CA VAL A 42 -90.72 110.06 85.99
C VAL A 42 -92.00 110.85 85.73
N LEU A 43 -92.25 111.11 84.44
CA LEU A 43 -93.55 111.61 83.98
C LEU A 43 -94.55 110.45 83.95
N LYS A 44 -95.71 110.68 84.57
CA LYS A 44 -96.84 109.77 84.59
C LYS A 44 -98.11 110.50 84.12
N SER A 45 -99.01 109.76 83.47
CA SER A 45 -100.33 110.25 83.04
C SER A 45 -101.44 109.44 83.72
N TRP A 46 -102.50 110.10 84.18
CA TRP A 46 -103.67 109.41 84.73
C TRP A 46 -104.55 108.85 83.61
N ASN A 47 -104.70 107.52 83.55
CA ASN A 47 -105.52 106.85 82.52
C ASN A 47 -107.02 106.75 82.89
N GLY A 48 -107.42 107.25 84.07
CA GLY A 48 -108.77 107.12 84.63
C GLY A 48 -108.88 106.19 85.83
N SER A 49 -107.93 105.27 86.02
CA SER A 49 -107.87 104.35 87.17
C SER A 49 -106.50 104.26 87.84
N SER A 50 -105.43 104.61 87.12
CA SER A 50 -104.05 104.39 87.53
C SER A 50 -103.08 105.37 86.84
N TRP A 51 -101.95 105.61 87.50
CA TRP A 51 -100.85 106.42 86.95
C TRP A 51 -99.95 105.55 86.07
N VAL A 52 -99.86 105.87 84.77
CA VAL A 52 -99.07 105.14 83.78
C VAL A 52 -97.80 105.93 83.44
N ILE A 53 -96.63 105.28 83.47
CA ILE A 53 -95.35 105.88 83.08
C ILE A 53 -95.32 106.11 81.57
N GLN A 54 -94.82 107.27 81.14
CA GLN A 54 -94.56 107.57 79.74
C GLN A 54 -93.07 107.37 79.41
N SER A 55 -92.76 106.70 78.30
CA SER A 55 -91.38 106.43 77.86
C SER A 55 -91.21 106.73 76.35
N LEU A 56 -89.98 107.03 75.94
CA LEU A 56 -89.65 107.53 74.59
C LEU A 56 -88.46 106.76 74.01
N ALA A 57 -88.49 106.45 72.72
CA ALA A 57 -87.46 105.66 72.04
C ALA A 57 -86.41 106.54 71.33
N LEU A 58 -85.12 106.19 71.47
CA LEU A 58 -84.02 107.03 70.97
C LEU A 58 -84.08 107.26 69.45
N SER A 59 -84.43 106.26 68.65
CA SER A 59 -84.52 106.37 67.18
C SER A 59 -85.61 107.35 66.70
N GLY A 60 -86.61 107.67 67.54
CA GLY A 60 -87.62 108.69 67.26
C GLY A 60 -87.36 110.04 67.93
N LEU A 61 -86.51 110.08 68.97
CA LEU A 61 -86.10 111.30 69.66
C LEU A 61 -84.90 111.99 68.99
N ASP A 62 -83.86 111.20 68.71
CA ASP A 62 -82.62 111.64 68.09
C ASP A 62 -82.14 110.56 67.10
N PRO A 63 -82.61 110.63 65.84
CA PRO A 63 -82.13 109.75 64.78
C PRO A 63 -80.61 109.85 64.57
N ALA A 64 -80.01 111.03 64.79
CA ALA A 64 -78.59 111.26 64.54
C ALA A 64 -77.73 110.53 65.58
N ALA A 65 -78.07 110.58 66.87
CA ALA A 65 -77.40 109.79 67.91
C ALA A 65 -77.47 108.27 67.61
N ASN A 66 -78.64 107.78 67.18
CA ASN A 66 -78.84 106.37 66.82
C ASN A 66 -78.00 105.95 65.59
N THR A 67 -77.93 106.79 64.57
CA THR A 67 -77.07 106.57 63.39
C THR A 67 -75.59 106.62 63.76
N THR A 68 -75.15 107.56 64.60
CA THR A 68 -73.76 107.65 65.06
C THR A 68 -73.32 106.39 65.81
N LEU A 69 -74.16 105.84 66.69
CA LEU A 69 -73.86 104.59 67.42
C LEU A 69 -73.68 103.40 66.47
N THR A 70 -74.52 103.30 65.45
CA THR A 70 -74.47 102.24 64.44
C THR A 70 -73.22 102.36 63.56
N ASN A 71 -72.91 103.58 63.09
CA ASN A 71 -71.71 103.85 62.30
C ASN A 71 -70.42 103.59 63.09
N THR A 72 -70.38 103.98 64.37
CA THR A 72 -69.22 103.71 65.26
C THR A 72 -68.98 102.20 65.40
N THR A 73 -70.05 101.42 65.55
CA THR A 73 -69.99 99.95 65.63
C THR A 73 -69.46 99.33 64.34
N LYS A 74 -69.88 99.85 63.18
CA LYS A 74 -69.37 99.42 61.86
C LYS A 74 -67.87 99.73 61.72
N THR A 75 -67.45 100.97 62.00
CA THR A 75 -66.04 101.40 61.89
C THR A 75 -65.12 100.59 62.80
N ALA A 76 -65.56 100.24 64.01
CA ALA A 76 -64.78 99.41 64.93
C ALA A 76 -64.51 97.99 64.38
N ASN A 77 -65.50 97.38 63.72
CA ASN A 77 -65.35 96.06 63.10
C ASN A 77 -64.45 96.10 61.85
N GLU A 78 -64.54 97.15 61.03
CA GLU A 78 -63.67 97.35 59.86
C GLU A 78 -62.19 97.58 60.26
N ALA A 79 -61.95 98.32 61.35
CA ALA A 79 -60.62 98.50 61.92
C ALA A 79 -60.04 97.17 62.43
N LYS A 80 -60.84 96.33 63.10
CA LYS A 80 -60.40 95.00 63.56
C LYS A 80 -59.98 94.09 62.40
N SER A 81 -60.81 94.00 61.35
CA SER A 81 -60.53 93.17 60.15
C SER A 81 -59.22 93.58 59.45
N THR A 82 -58.95 94.90 59.42
CA THR A 82 -57.71 95.46 58.87
C THR A 82 -56.49 95.06 59.69
N ALA A 83 -56.58 95.09 61.03
CA ALA A 83 -55.50 94.68 61.93
C ALA A 83 -55.18 93.18 61.82
N ASP A 84 -56.21 92.32 61.72
CA ASP A 84 -56.04 90.87 61.53
C ASP A 84 -55.32 90.56 60.20
N SER A 85 -55.69 91.27 59.13
CA SER A 85 -55.07 91.13 57.79
C SER A 85 -53.59 91.55 57.79
N ALA A 86 -53.26 92.70 58.42
CA ALA A 86 -51.89 93.18 58.53
C ALA A 86 -50.97 92.19 59.26
N LYS A 87 -51.48 91.52 60.32
CA LYS A 87 -50.73 90.49 61.04
C LYS A 87 -50.40 89.28 60.15
N SER A 88 -51.37 88.78 59.38
CA SER A 88 -51.15 87.62 58.50
C SER A 88 -50.08 87.89 57.43
N THR A 89 -50.05 89.10 56.87
CA THR A 89 -49.01 89.51 55.91
C THR A 89 -47.61 89.52 56.52
N ALA A 90 -47.47 89.98 57.78
CA ALA A 90 -46.19 90.00 58.48
C ALA A 90 -45.64 88.59 58.78
N ASP A 91 -46.50 87.65 59.20
CA ASP A 91 -46.10 86.27 59.48
C ASP A 91 -45.68 85.51 58.20
N ALA A 92 -46.34 85.78 57.06
CA ALA A 92 -45.95 85.25 55.76
C ALA A 92 -44.56 85.74 55.30
N ALA A 93 -44.28 87.04 55.44
CA ALA A 93 -43.00 87.64 55.07
C ALA A 93 -41.81 87.03 55.85
N LYS A 94 -41.99 86.80 57.16
CA LYS A 94 -40.98 86.14 58.02
C LYS A 94 -40.66 84.71 57.58
N THR A 95 -41.67 83.98 57.12
CA THR A 95 -41.52 82.60 56.65
C THR A 95 -40.71 82.55 55.35
N ALA A 96 -41.05 83.38 54.37
CA ALA A 96 -40.33 83.43 53.09
C ALA A 96 -38.84 83.80 53.24
N ALA A 97 -38.52 84.75 54.12
CA ALA A 97 -37.13 85.14 54.42
C ALA A 97 -36.29 83.98 55.00
N THR A 98 -36.91 83.10 55.79
CA THR A 98 -36.24 81.94 56.41
C THR A 98 -35.90 80.87 55.36
N THR A 99 -36.82 80.58 54.44
CA THR A 99 -36.62 79.58 53.36
C THR A 99 -35.52 80.01 52.38
N ALA A 100 -35.43 81.30 52.05
CA ALA A 100 -34.42 81.79 51.11
C ALA A 100 -32.97 81.57 51.62
N GLN A 101 -32.75 81.62 52.93
CA GLN A 101 -31.42 81.45 53.53
C GLN A 101 -30.93 80.00 53.50
N THR A 102 -31.81 79.01 53.67
CA THR A 102 -31.40 77.59 53.72
C THR A 102 -31.04 77.02 52.35
N THR A 103 -31.77 77.40 51.28
CA THR A 103 -31.47 76.96 49.91
C THR A 103 -30.10 77.45 49.40
N ALA A 104 -29.64 78.62 49.86
CA ALA A 104 -28.35 79.17 49.45
C ALA A 104 -27.14 78.37 49.97
N ASN A 105 -27.27 77.68 51.10
CA ASN A 105 -26.16 77.05 51.82
C ASN A 105 -25.82 75.62 51.36
N GLY A 106 -26.55 75.03 50.41
CA GLY A 106 -26.54 73.59 50.11
C GLY A 106 -26.07 73.14 48.72
N LYS A 107 -25.10 73.82 48.08
CA LYS A 107 -24.61 73.45 46.74
C LYS A 107 -23.29 72.68 46.77
N ASN A 108 -23.23 71.57 46.02
CA ASN A 108 -22.02 70.77 45.80
C ASN A 108 -21.15 71.34 44.66
N LYS A 109 -19.87 70.99 44.67
CA LYS A 109 -18.82 71.45 43.74
C LYS A 109 -18.27 70.29 42.91
N ALA A 110 -17.74 70.60 41.73
CA ALA A 110 -17.01 69.65 40.89
C ALA A 110 -15.59 70.17 40.61
N PHE A 111 -14.59 69.37 40.95
CA PHE A 111 -13.17 69.67 40.80
C PHE A 111 -12.58 68.86 39.63
N ARG A 112 -11.81 69.52 38.75
CA ARG A 112 -11.08 68.88 37.64
C ARG A 112 -9.62 69.28 37.74
N GLN A 113 -8.80 68.43 38.34
CA GLN A 113 -7.40 68.75 38.67
C GLN A 113 -6.60 67.47 38.96
N SER A 114 -5.27 67.57 38.88
CA SER A 114 -4.32 66.46 39.04
C SER A 114 -4.01 66.09 40.49
N THR A 115 -4.43 66.90 41.45
CA THR A 115 -4.22 66.69 42.89
C THR A 115 -5.54 66.62 43.62
N GLN A 116 -5.61 65.80 44.69
CA GLN A 116 -6.83 65.64 45.47
C GLN A 116 -7.31 67.00 46.02
N PRO A 117 -8.59 67.39 45.84
CA PRO A 117 -9.12 68.64 46.37
C PRO A 117 -9.08 68.66 47.90
N THR A 118 -8.70 69.82 48.45
CA THR A 118 -8.57 70.10 49.88
C THR A 118 -9.25 71.43 50.23
N GLY A 119 -9.77 71.56 51.45
CA GLY A 119 -10.45 72.77 51.94
C GLY A 119 -11.87 72.47 52.41
N THR A 120 -12.77 73.46 52.33
CA THR A 120 -14.19 73.28 52.66
C THR A 120 -14.92 72.51 51.55
N LEU A 121 -15.02 71.20 51.76
CA LEU A 121 -15.70 70.24 50.89
C LEU A 121 -17.10 69.91 51.44
N THR A 122 -18.06 69.70 50.54
CA THR A 122 -19.43 69.26 50.86
C THR A 122 -19.59 67.79 50.49
N ALA A 123 -20.37 67.03 51.27
CA ALA A 123 -20.70 65.65 50.93
C ALA A 123 -21.42 65.58 49.56
N GLY A 124 -20.90 64.78 48.65
CA GLY A 124 -21.31 64.70 47.25
C GLY A 124 -20.61 65.69 46.32
N ASP A 125 -19.54 66.37 46.75
CA ASP A 125 -18.59 67.01 45.82
C ASP A 125 -17.94 65.95 44.92
N LEU A 126 -17.61 66.32 43.66
CA LEU A 126 -17.03 65.43 42.66
C LEU A 126 -15.58 65.81 42.33
N TRP A 127 -14.70 64.83 42.11
CA TRP A 127 -13.33 65.04 41.65
C TRP A 127 -13.02 64.15 40.43
N PHE A 128 -12.57 64.77 39.35
CA PHE A 128 -11.94 64.12 38.21
C PHE A 128 -10.43 64.27 38.34
N ASP A 129 -9.75 63.16 38.65
CA ASP A 129 -8.29 63.11 38.76
C ASP A 129 -7.65 63.07 37.37
N THR A 130 -7.17 64.22 36.92
CA THR A 130 -6.58 64.36 35.58
C THR A 130 -5.18 63.75 35.46
N ALA A 131 -4.53 63.37 36.58
CA ALA A 131 -3.25 62.65 36.54
C ALA A 131 -3.46 61.13 36.34
N ASN A 132 -4.55 60.58 36.87
CA ASN A 132 -4.87 59.15 36.80
C ASN A 132 -5.96 58.84 35.75
N GLY A 133 -5.85 59.43 34.55
CA GLY A 133 -6.73 59.11 33.42
C GLY A 133 -8.18 59.58 33.57
N ASN A 134 -8.42 60.71 34.24
CA ASN A 134 -9.74 61.25 34.59
C ASN A 134 -10.57 60.33 35.51
N ARG A 135 -9.88 59.52 36.33
CA ARG A 135 -10.48 58.69 37.39
C ARG A 135 -11.41 59.52 38.28
N VAL A 136 -12.66 59.08 38.41
CA VAL A 136 -13.71 59.82 39.12
C VAL A 136 -13.78 59.38 40.58
N SER A 137 -13.84 60.35 41.49
CA SER A 137 -14.08 60.15 42.92
C SER A 137 -15.20 61.08 43.43
N ILE A 138 -15.90 60.66 44.47
CA ILE A 138 -16.95 61.42 45.16
C ILE A 138 -16.51 61.66 46.61
N TYR A 139 -16.70 62.86 47.15
CA TYR A 139 -16.43 63.15 48.55
C TYR A 139 -17.59 62.66 49.42
N ASP A 140 -17.37 61.69 50.31
CA ASP A 140 -18.42 61.07 51.13
C ASP A 140 -18.85 61.92 52.36
N GLY A 141 -18.25 63.09 52.52
CA GLY A 141 -18.37 63.94 53.72
C GLY A 141 -17.17 63.83 54.67
N SER A 142 -16.29 62.84 54.46
CA SER A 142 -15.06 62.63 55.23
C SER A 142 -13.82 62.41 54.36
N LYS A 143 -13.95 61.73 53.23
CA LYS A 143 -12.85 61.38 52.30
C LYS A 143 -13.34 61.28 50.85
N TRP A 144 -12.39 61.27 49.92
CA TRP A 144 -12.65 60.96 48.52
C TRP A 144 -12.72 59.44 48.31
N VAL A 145 -13.79 58.95 47.68
CA VAL A 145 -14.04 57.53 47.39
C VAL A 145 -14.17 57.33 45.88
N LEU A 146 -13.50 56.29 45.36
CA LEU A 146 -13.50 55.95 43.93
C LEU A 146 -14.91 55.58 43.43
N SER A 147 -15.32 56.14 42.30
CA SER A 147 -16.54 55.74 41.59
C SER A 147 -16.16 54.85 40.40
N GLN A 148 -16.35 53.54 40.52
CA GLN A 148 -16.15 52.58 39.42
C GLN A 148 -17.39 52.50 38.51
N PHE A 149 -17.18 52.25 37.22
CA PHE A 149 -18.25 51.86 36.30
C PHE A 149 -18.60 50.37 36.53
N GLY A 150 -19.90 50.05 36.66
CA GLY A 150 -20.37 48.67 36.80
C GLY A 150 -20.52 47.94 35.46
N ASN A 151 -20.69 46.62 35.49
CA ASN A 151 -20.70 45.75 34.30
C ASN A 151 -21.67 46.20 33.19
N ALA A 152 -22.85 46.74 33.55
CA ALA A 152 -23.83 47.26 32.60
C ALA A 152 -23.30 48.41 31.71
N ALA A 153 -22.21 49.09 32.10
CA ALA A 153 -21.56 50.12 31.30
C ALA A 153 -20.58 49.58 30.25
N VAL A 154 -20.24 48.28 30.29
CA VAL A 154 -19.32 47.62 29.33
C VAL A 154 -19.99 46.51 28.51
N ASP A 155 -21.24 46.17 28.82
CA ASP A 155 -22.02 45.07 28.21
C ASP A 155 -22.30 45.25 26.70
N ASN A 156 -22.23 46.49 26.20
CA ASN A 156 -22.48 46.86 24.79
C ASN A 156 -21.28 47.61 24.19
N LEU A 157 -20.06 47.13 24.39
CA LEU A 157 -18.87 47.71 23.77
C LEU A 157 -18.78 47.34 22.28
N ASP A 158 -18.84 48.33 21.39
CA ASP A 158 -18.55 48.13 19.97
C ASP A 158 -17.04 47.89 19.77
N ALA A 159 -16.68 46.61 19.61
CA ALA A 159 -15.31 46.17 19.40
C ALA A 159 -14.69 46.72 18.09
N GLY A 160 -15.49 47.16 17.11
CA GLY A 160 -15.01 47.84 15.90
C GLY A 160 -14.32 49.17 16.18
N SER A 161 -14.55 49.75 17.37
CA SER A 161 -13.88 50.96 17.84
C SER A 161 -12.46 50.71 18.39
N ILE A 162 -12.04 49.45 18.59
CA ILE A 162 -10.73 49.08 19.15
C ILE A 162 -9.70 49.05 18.02
N THR A 163 -9.28 50.24 17.56
CA THR A 163 -8.35 50.39 16.42
C THR A 163 -6.89 50.10 16.75
N THR A 164 -6.53 49.96 18.04
CA THR A 164 -5.19 49.59 18.52
C THR A 164 -5.26 48.81 19.83
N GLY A 165 -4.47 47.74 19.96
CA GLY A 165 -4.36 46.93 21.19
C GLY A 165 -4.56 45.42 20.93
N THR A 166 -4.57 44.62 21.98
CA THR A 166 -4.83 43.16 21.91
C THR A 166 -6.08 42.79 22.70
N LEU A 167 -7.05 42.15 22.04
CA LEU A 167 -8.18 41.52 22.71
C LEU A 167 -7.82 40.06 23.06
N LYS A 168 -7.88 39.70 24.35
CA LYS A 168 -7.60 38.33 24.82
C LYS A 168 -8.92 37.62 25.17
N ALA A 169 -9.58 37.08 24.14
CA ALA A 169 -10.82 36.31 24.26
C ALA A 169 -10.54 34.79 24.31
N ILE A 170 -11.53 34.01 24.77
CA ILE A 170 -11.45 32.54 24.82
C ILE A 170 -11.94 31.88 23.52
N ASP A 171 -12.87 32.54 22.81
CA ASP A 171 -13.42 32.14 21.52
C ASP A 171 -13.52 33.35 20.58
N ILE A 172 -13.25 33.14 19.29
CA ILE A 172 -13.43 34.12 18.21
C ILE A 172 -14.02 33.39 17.00
N SER A 173 -15.34 33.48 16.80
CA SER A 173 -16.05 32.88 15.67
C SER A 173 -16.16 33.85 14.50
N ALA A 174 -15.20 33.80 13.57
CA ALA A 174 -15.19 34.64 12.36
C ALA A 174 -15.70 33.86 11.13
N SER A 175 -16.92 34.16 10.68
CA SER A 175 -17.47 33.64 9.42
C SER A 175 -16.98 34.46 8.22
N PHE A 176 -15.90 34.02 7.59
CA PHE A 176 -15.47 34.56 6.29
C PHE A 176 -16.11 33.78 5.14
N VAL A 177 -17.12 34.35 4.48
CA VAL A 177 -17.65 33.88 3.18
C VAL A 177 -17.45 35.03 2.18
N ASP A 178 -16.82 34.77 1.04
CA ASP A 178 -16.70 35.78 -0.02
C ASP A 178 -17.88 35.78 -1.01
N SER A 179 -17.96 36.83 -1.83
CA SER A 179 -19.07 37.07 -2.76
C SER A 179 -19.14 36.11 -3.95
N ASN A 180 -18.19 35.18 -4.09
CA ASN A 180 -18.20 34.15 -5.14
C ASN A 180 -18.70 32.79 -4.61
N GLY A 181 -19.09 32.72 -3.33
CA GLY A 181 -19.83 31.58 -2.77
C GLY A 181 -18.97 30.36 -2.43
N GLN A 182 -17.65 30.51 -2.25
CA GLN A 182 -16.79 29.44 -1.77
C GLN A 182 -16.22 29.72 -0.38
N VAL A 183 -16.77 29.02 0.59
CA VAL A 183 -15.97 28.50 1.72
C VAL A 183 -15.96 27.00 1.55
N ASN A 184 -14.81 26.44 1.17
CA ASN A 184 -14.61 25.00 1.20
C ASN A 184 -14.84 24.54 2.64
N GLY A 185 -15.73 23.57 2.86
CA GLY A 185 -16.05 23.08 4.18
C GLY A 185 -14.81 22.45 4.81
N THR A 186 -14.21 23.11 5.79
CA THR A 186 -13.13 22.55 6.60
C THR A 186 -13.68 22.00 7.90
N TYR A 187 -13.45 20.71 8.15
CA TYR A 187 -13.80 20.05 9.40
C TYR A 187 -12.53 19.50 10.04
N PHE A 188 -12.31 19.78 11.32
CA PHE A 188 -11.21 19.21 12.10
C PHE A 188 -11.72 18.86 13.50
N ASP A 189 -11.54 17.61 13.91
CA ASP A 189 -11.95 17.11 15.23
C ASP A 189 -10.80 16.53 16.08
N GLY A 190 -9.56 16.60 15.56
CA GLY A 190 -8.36 16.07 16.20
C GLY A 190 -7.81 14.84 15.49
N ASP A 191 -8.69 13.94 15.03
CA ASP A 191 -8.31 12.69 14.36
C ASP A 191 -8.33 12.84 12.83
N GLU A 192 -9.20 13.71 12.30
CA GLU A 192 -9.37 13.91 10.86
C GLU A 192 -9.47 15.41 10.50
N PHE A 193 -8.74 15.83 9.47
CA PHE A 193 -8.90 17.12 8.80
C PHE A 193 -9.49 16.93 7.40
N ARG A 194 -10.64 17.54 7.12
CA ARG A 194 -11.34 17.45 5.82
C ARG A 194 -11.30 18.76 5.06
N PHE A 195 -11.16 18.68 3.75
CA PHE A 195 -11.46 19.74 2.78
C PHE A 195 -12.59 19.26 1.88
N MET A 196 -13.74 19.95 1.91
CA MET A 196 -14.94 19.58 1.16
C MET A 196 -15.36 20.68 0.19
N LYS A 197 -15.50 20.33 -1.08
CA LYS A 197 -16.19 21.12 -2.11
C LYS A 197 -17.53 20.49 -2.40
N PHE A 198 -18.62 21.16 -2.03
CA PHE A 198 -19.98 20.69 -2.32
C PHE A 198 -20.41 21.09 -3.73
N LYS A 199 -21.32 20.30 -4.32
CA LYS A 199 -21.93 20.60 -5.62
C LYS A 199 -22.74 21.89 -5.55
N SER A 200 -22.80 22.61 -6.67
CA SER A 200 -23.60 23.83 -6.79
C SER A 200 -25.07 23.59 -6.41
N GLY A 201 -25.58 24.37 -5.46
CA GLY A 201 -26.97 24.29 -4.96
C GLY A 201 -27.14 23.63 -3.59
N VAL A 202 -26.10 23.06 -3.00
CA VAL A 202 -26.12 22.51 -1.64
C VAL A 202 -26.08 23.65 -0.61
N SER A 203 -27.12 23.77 0.20
CA SER A 203 -27.22 24.80 1.26
C SER A 203 -27.12 24.18 2.65
N ASN A 204 -26.26 24.76 3.50
CA ASN A 204 -26.00 24.32 4.88
C ASN A 204 -25.64 22.80 5.01
N PRO A 205 -24.56 22.33 4.37
CA PRO A 205 -24.12 20.94 4.47
C PRO A 205 -23.63 20.58 5.89
N ASP A 206 -23.91 19.35 6.33
CA ASP A 206 -23.28 18.78 7.54
C ASP A 206 -21.79 18.54 7.26
N LEU A 207 -20.90 19.24 7.96
CA LEU A 207 -19.45 19.10 7.78
C LEU A 207 -18.88 17.88 8.55
N LYS A 208 -19.60 17.39 9.57
CA LYS A 208 -19.22 16.24 10.39
C LYS A 208 -19.69 14.91 9.78
N ASN A 209 -20.88 14.88 9.17
CA ASN A 209 -21.40 13.71 8.46
C ASN A 209 -21.93 14.12 7.07
N PRO A 210 -21.04 14.58 6.16
CA PRO A 210 -21.46 15.10 4.87
C PRO A 210 -22.07 13.99 3.99
N ASN A 211 -23.20 14.29 3.36
CA ASN A 211 -23.80 13.41 2.36
C ASN A 211 -22.88 13.35 1.13
N ILE A 212 -22.19 12.22 0.93
CA ILE A 212 -21.22 12.03 -0.16
C ILE A 212 -21.80 12.29 -1.56
N SER A 213 -23.11 12.13 -1.76
CA SER A 213 -23.77 12.40 -3.04
C SER A 213 -23.87 13.90 -3.37
N GLU A 214 -23.79 14.77 -2.37
CA GLU A 214 -23.79 16.23 -2.47
C GLU A 214 -22.38 16.82 -2.64
N ILE A 215 -21.33 16.01 -2.46
CA ILE A 215 -19.94 16.44 -2.56
C ILE A 215 -19.45 16.32 -4.02
N GLU A 216 -18.70 17.33 -4.48
CA GLU A 216 -18.00 17.33 -5.77
C GLU A 216 -16.56 16.81 -5.59
N GLN A 217 -15.86 17.26 -4.55
CA GLN A 217 -14.49 16.85 -4.21
C GLN A 217 -14.31 16.78 -2.68
N LEU A 218 -13.65 15.73 -2.21
CA LEU A 218 -13.31 15.50 -0.80
C LEU A 218 -11.84 15.13 -0.67
N SER A 219 -11.09 15.88 0.14
CA SER A 219 -9.75 15.47 0.60
C SER A 219 -9.77 15.32 2.11
N LYS A 220 -9.13 14.27 2.61
CA LYS A 220 -9.05 13.93 4.04
C LYS A 220 -7.58 13.73 4.42
N ILE A 221 -7.17 14.32 5.54
CA ILE A 221 -5.90 14.04 6.19
C ILE A 221 -6.25 13.39 7.53
N PHE A 222 -5.81 12.17 7.74
CA PHE A 222 -5.92 11.44 9.01
C PHE A 222 -4.59 11.53 9.76
N VAL A 223 -4.59 11.21 11.06
CA VAL A 223 -3.34 11.10 11.85
C VAL A 223 -2.38 10.04 11.27
N ASP A 224 -2.89 9.03 10.57
CA ASP A 224 -2.13 7.93 9.99
C ASP A 224 -1.99 7.97 8.45
N GLY A 225 -2.52 9.00 7.76
CA GLY A 225 -2.59 8.98 6.30
C GLY A 225 -3.24 10.18 5.57
N PHE A 226 -3.31 10.09 4.25
CA PHE A 226 -4.04 11.00 3.36
C PHE A 226 -5.00 10.20 2.47
N ALA A 227 -6.19 10.73 2.22
CA ALA A 227 -7.13 10.17 1.26
C ALA A 227 -7.80 11.24 0.39
N TYR A 228 -8.05 10.91 -0.87
CA TYR A 228 -8.77 11.74 -1.84
C TYR A 228 -9.95 10.95 -2.42
N ALA A 229 -11.13 11.57 -2.46
CA ALA A 229 -12.34 10.93 -2.99
C ALA A 229 -13.13 11.88 -3.90
N THR A 230 -13.63 11.32 -5.00
CA THR A 230 -14.62 11.90 -5.89
C THR A 230 -15.91 11.09 -5.82
N SER A 231 -16.93 11.45 -6.61
CA SER A 231 -18.15 10.65 -6.73
C SER A 231 -17.99 9.31 -7.47
N THR A 232 -16.81 9.00 -8.01
CA THR A 232 -16.56 7.80 -8.83
C THR A 232 -15.28 7.05 -8.48
N SER A 233 -14.39 7.60 -7.65
CA SER A 233 -13.15 6.93 -7.25
C SER A 233 -12.62 7.45 -5.92
N ALA A 234 -11.96 6.57 -5.16
CA ALA A 234 -11.24 6.91 -3.93
C ALA A 234 -9.78 6.43 -4.00
N TYR A 235 -8.89 7.21 -3.38
CA TYR A 235 -7.45 7.00 -3.28
C TYR A 235 -7.03 7.20 -1.82
N GLY A 236 -6.11 6.40 -1.31
CA GLY A 236 -5.64 6.52 0.07
C GLY A 236 -4.21 6.02 0.28
N LEU A 237 -3.50 6.70 1.18
CA LEU A 237 -2.20 6.34 1.73
C LEU A 237 -2.36 6.36 3.25
N GLY A 238 -2.33 5.21 3.92
CA GLY A 238 -2.48 5.13 5.38
C GLY A 238 -1.68 4.00 6.02
N ALA A 239 -1.89 3.74 7.31
CA ALA A 239 -1.24 2.62 8.01
C ALA A 239 -1.61 1.24 7.41
N ALA A 240 -2.73 1.15 6.69
CA ALA A 240 -3.17 -0.02 5.94
C ALA A 240 -2.55 -0.15 4.53
N GLY A 241 -1.70 0.81 4.10
CA GLY A 241 -1.05 0.81 2.79
C GLY A 241 -1.63 1.81 1.79
N LEU A 242 -1.40 1.54 0.50
CA LEU A 242 -1.96 2.31 -0.62
C LEU A 242 -3.24 1.62 -1.11
N PHE A 243 -4.31 2.40 -1.29
CA PHE A 243 -5.64 1.93 -1.68
C PHE A 243 -6.18 2.74 -2.85
N TYR A 244 -6.69 2.04 -3.87
CA TYR A 244 -7.44 2.62 -4.98
C TYR A 244 -8.74 1.83 -5.18
N GLU A 245 -9.85 2.55 -5.33
CA GLU A 245 -11.16 2.00 -5.69
C GLU A 245 -11.77 2.91 -6.78
N GLY A 246 -11.94 2.39 -8.00
CA GLY A 246 -12.42 3.17 -9.13
C GLY A 246 -12.35 2.43 -10.46
N VAL A 247 -12.71 3.14 -11.54
CA VAL A 247 -12.70 2.64 -12.93
C VAL A 247 -11.68 3.41 -13.78
N GLY A 248 -10.40 3.05 -13.67
CA GLY A 248 -9.30 3.65 -14.43
C GLY A 248 -7.93 3.10 -14.05
N GLU A 249 -6.90 3.49 -14.81
CA GLU A 249 -5.49 3.15 -14.55
C GLU A 249 -4.79 4.25 -13.73
N GLU A 250 -4.15 3.89 -12.62
CA GLU A 250 -3.33 4.83 -11.85
C GLU A 250 -1.87 4.80 -12.34
N ASN A 251 -1.41 5.93 -12.90
CA ASN A 251 -0.05 6.07 -13.41
C ASN A 251 0.86 6.80 -12.41
N ILE A 252 1.46 6.07 -11.47
CA ILE A 252 2.44 6.61 -10.50
C ILE A 252 3.84 6.60 -11.13
N GLY A 253 4.35 7.78 -11.53
CA GLY A 253 5.56 7.89 -12.35
C GLY A 253 6.89 7.43 -11.73
N ALA A 254 6.98 7.35 -10.39
CA ALA A 254 8.09 6.71 -9.69
C ALA A 254 7.68 6.40 -8.24
N TRP A 255 7.77 5.14 -7.82
CA TRP A 255 7.45 4.70 -6.46
C TRP A 255 8.43 3.61 -6.01
N SER A 256 8.95 3.74 -4.79
CA SER A 256 9.74 2.71 -4.13
C SER A 256 8.96 2.17 -2.93
N ILE A 257 8.63 0.88 -2.95
CA ILE A 257 8.06 0.18 -1.80
C ILE A 257 9.16 -0.68 -1.19
N GLY A 258 9.34 -0.59 0.14
CA GLY A 258 10.31 -1.38 0.87
C GLY A 258 9.72 -1.87 2.18
N SER A 259 10.02 -3.11 2.54
CA SER A 259 9.73 -3.64 3.88
C SER A 259 10.94 -3.46 4.81
N SER A 260 10.70 -3.54 6.12
CA SER A 260 11.79 -3.62 7.10
C SER A 260 12.52 -4.96 6.99
N ALA A 261 13.70 -5.08 7.61
CA ALA A 261 14.56 -6.28 7.50
C ALA A 261 13.94 -7.63 7.95
N ALA A 262 12.77 -7.60 8.60
CA ALA A 262 11.97 -8.78 8.95
C ALA A 262 10.51 -8.70 8.46
N GLY A 263 10.16 -7.67 7.68
CA GLY A 263 8.82 -7.46 7.14
C GLY A 263 8.67 -8.11 5.77
N THR A 264 7.54 -8.77 5.54
CA THR A 264 7.14 -9.27 4.22
C THR A 264 6.37 -8.20 3.46
N MET A 265 6.66 -8.04 2.17
CA MET A 265 5.75 -7.38 1.25
C MET A 265 4.89 -8.43 0.55
N THR A 266 3.58 -8.34 0.71
CA THR A 266 2.61 -9.28 0.15
C THR A 266 1.69 -8.53 -0.80
N VAL A 267 1.64 -8.97 -2.06
CA VAL A 267 0.62 -8.54 -3.02
C VAL A 267 -0.35 -9.70 -3.19
N VAL A 268 -1.65 -9.45 -3.01
CA VAL A 268 -2.71 -10.46 -3.16
C VAL A 268 -3.63 -9.99 -4.29
N SER A 269 -3.95 -10.89 -5.21
CA SER A 269 -4.89 -10.67 -6.30
C SER A 269 -5.73 -11.93 -6.49
N ASP A 270 -7.04 -11.78 -6.68
CA ASP A 270 -7.95 -12.87 -7.09
C ASP A 270 -7.87 -13.12 -8.61
N SER A 271 -6.89 -12.54 -9.29
CA SER A 271 -6.65 -12.60 -10.73
C SER A 271 -5.14 -12.45 -11.00
N ASN A 272 -4.75 -12.20 -12.25
CA ASN A 272 -3.34 -12.01 -12.60
C ASN A 272 -2.70 -10.82 -11.85
N ILE A 273 -1.38 -10.88 -11.73
CA ILE A 273 -0.53 -9.73 -11.39
C ILE A 273 0.43 -9.56 -12.57
N ASP A 274 0.12 -8.62 -13.45
CA ASP A 274 0.93 -8.35 -14.63
C ASP A 274 2.06 -7.37 -14.27
N ILE A 275 3.31 -7.78 -14.50
CA ILE A 275 4.50 -6.95 -14.27
C ILE A 275 5.15 -6.65 -15.62
N GLU A 276 4.75 -5.55 -16.26
CA GLU A 276 5.37 -5.09 -17.49
C GLU A 276 6.63 -4.26 -17.20
N VAL A 277 7.72 -4.57 -17.92
CA VAL A 277 8.94 -3.77 -17.92
C VAL A 277 9.29 -3.34 -19.34
N GLY A 278 9.64 -2.07 -19.50
CA GLY A 278 9.97 -1.50 -20.81
C GLY A 278 11.16 -2.18 -21.49
N SER A 279 11.24 -2.08 -22.82
CA SER A 279 12.31 -2.70 -23.61
C SER A 279 13.71 -2.34 -23.08
N GLY A 280 14.54 -3.35 -22.88
CA GLY A 280 15.91 -3.20 -22.34
C GLY A 280 16.00 -3.01 -20.83
N GLN A 281 14.87 -2.96 -20.10
CA GLN A 281 14.86 -3.00 -18.64
C GLN A 281 14.86 -4.45 -18.12
N THR A 282 15.07 -4.63 -16.81
CA THR A 282 15.12 -5.95 -16.17
C THR A 282 14.34 -5.98 -14.87
N ILE A 283 13.75 -7.13 -14.55
CA ILE A 283 13.29 -7.44 -13.19
C ILE A 283 14.47 -8.10 -12.46
N SER A 284 14.97 -7.47 -11.40
CA SER A 284 16.11 -7.98 -10.62
C SER A 284 15.64 -8.62 -9.32
N LEU A 285 15.90 -9.92 -9.16
CA LEU A 285 15.54 -10.69 -7.97
C LEU A 285 16.82 -11.29 -7.35
N TYR A 286 17.13 -10.92 -6.11
CA TYR A 286 18.41 -11.25 -5.44
C TYR A 286 18.31 -12.43 -4.46
N GLY A 287 17.21 -13.17 -4.47
CA GLY A 287 16.94 -14.31 -3.60
C GLY A 287 16.22 -15.44 -4.31
N ASN A 288 15.72 -16.40 -3.55
CA ASN A 288 14.98 -17.54 -4.10
C ASN A 288 13.64 -17.08 -4.68
N VAL A 289 13.29 -17.61 -5.85
CA VAL A 289 11.97 -17.46 -6.47
C VAL A 289 11.21 -18.78 -6.31
N PHE A 290 10.05 -18.74 -5.68
CA PHE A 290 9.16 -19.88 -5.54
C PHE A 290 7.95 -19.69 -6.46
N LEU A 291 7.69 -20.67 -7.32
CA LEU A 291 6.55 -20.68 -8.25
C LEU A 291 5.64 -21.86 -7.90
N GLY A 292 4.33 -21.62 -7.90
CA GLY A 292 3.31 -22.68 -7.73
C GLY A 292 2.91 -23.38 -9.04
N GLY A 293 3.57 -23.03 -10.15
CA GLY A 293 3.30 -23.53 -11.51
C GLY A 293 4.45 -23.15 -12.45
N ASP A 294 4.21 -23.27 -13.76
CA ASP A 294 5.27 -23.22 -14.77
C ASP A 294 5.93 -21.84 -14.93
N LEU A 295 7.26 -21.84 -15.18
CA LEU A 295 7.98 -20.68 -15.69
C LEU A 295 7.89 -20.64 -17.22
N ASN A 296 6.94 -19.88 -17.76
CA ASN A 296 6.81 -19.68 -19.20
C ASN A 296 7.77 -18.58 -19.72
N ALA A 297 8.94 -18.98 -20.22
CA ALA A 297 9.90 -18.06 -20.86
C ALA A 297 9.54 -17.66 -22.31
N SER A 298 8.41 -18.13 -22.86
CA SER A 298 8.02 -17.94 -24.26
C SER A 298 9.15 -18.32 -25.24
N ASN A 299 9.53 -17.45 -26.18
CA ASN A 299 10.63 -17.69 -27.13
C ASN A 299 11.92 -16.98 -26.70
N HIS A 300 12.29 -17.11 -25.41
CA HIS A 300 13.48 -16.48 -24.82
C HIS A 300 14.37 -17.50 -24.11
N ASN A 301 15.62 -17.09 -23.87
CA ASN A 301 16.68 -17.97 -23.36
C ASN A 301 16.79 -17.90 -21.83
N LEU A 302 17.07 -19.04 -21.20
CA LEU A 302 17.63 -19.09 -19.85
C LEU A 302 19.16 -18.98 -19.96
N ASN A 303 19.73 -17.85 -19.52
CA ASN A 303 21.16 -17.56 -19.61
C ASN A 303 21.83 -17.63 -18.23
N ASN A 304 23.15 -17.86 -18.20
CA ASN A 304 23.98 -17.89 -16.97
C ASN A 304 23.46 -18.85 -15.88
N VAL A 305 22.89 -19.99 -16.28
CA VAL A 305 22.41 -21.01 -15.35
C VAL A 305 23.58 -21.90 -14.90
N ASN A 306 23.94 -21.83 -13.62
CA ASN A 306 25.01 -22.67 -13.05
C ASN A 306 24.60 -24.13 -12.85
N HIS A 307 23.34 -24.39 -12.50
CA HIS A 307 22.83 -25.73 -12.17
C HIS A 307 21.31 -25.79 -12.34
N ILE A 308 20.78 -26.94 -12.75
CA ILE A 308 19.35 -27.24 -12.78
C ILE A 308 19.16 -28.54 -12.00
N THR A 309 18.33 -28.51 -10.96
CA THR A 309 17.96 -29.69 -10.18
C THR A 309 16.56 -30.13 -10.58
N ILE A 310 16.41 -31.37 -11.01
CA ILE A 310 15.11 -32.05 -11.10
C ILE A 310 14.99 -32.90 -9.83
N ASN A 311 13.96 -32.66 -9.02
CA ASN A 311 13.84 -33.26 -7.68
C ASN A 311 12.95 -34.52 -7.64
N ASP A 312 12.11 -34.72 -8.66
CA ASP A 312 11.25 -35.90 -8.77
C ASP A 312 11.65 -36.76 -9.97
N ALA A 313 11.46 -38.08 -9.84
CA ALA A 313 11.87 -39.07 -10.82
C ALA A 313 10.66 -39.82 -11.36
N GLY A 314 10.49 -39.77 -12.69
CA GLY A 314 9.41 -40.43 -13.38
C GLY A 314 9.48 -40.14 -14.88
N GLY A 315 8.75 -40.95 -15.65
CA GLY A 315 8.63 -40.74 -17.10
C GLY A 315 8.00 -39.40 -17.49
N GLY A 316 7.21 -38.77 -16.61
CA GLY A 316 6.64 -37.44 -16.80
C GLY A 316 7.51 -36.27 -16.31
N GLU A 317 8.61 -36.55 -15.61
CA GLU A 317 9.45 -35.53 -14.96
C GLU A 317 10.67 -35.18 -15.81
N GLY A 318 11.35 -34.06 -15.53
CA GLY A 318 12.64 -33.72 -16.16
C GLY A 318 12.56 -32.66 -17.25
N ILE A 319 13.27 -32.89 -18.38
CA ILE A 319 13.39 -31.92 -19.49
C ILE A 319 12.69 -32.48 -20.72
N GLU A 320 11.69 -31.76 -21.26
CA GLU A 320 10.90 -32.17 -22.42
C GLU A 320 10.85 -31.10 -23.53
N TRP A 321 10.81 -31.55 -24.79
CA TRP A 321 10.64 -30.73 -25.99
C TRP A 321 9.27 -30.95 -26.62
N LEU A 322 8.28 -30.17 -26.15
CA LEU A 322 6.86 -30.28 -26.53
C LEU A 322 6.56 -29.97 -28.00
N GLY A 323 7.31 -29.04 -28.62
CA GLY A 323 7.06 -28.59 -30.01
C GLY A 323 7.52 -29.55 -31.12
N GLY A 324 7.91 -30.79 -30.78
CA GLY A 324 8.47 -31.76 -31.72
C GLY A 324 8.00 -33.18 -31.45
N ASN A 325 8.88 -34.18 -31.66
CA ASN A 325 8.55 -35.60 -31.49
C ASN A 325 8.48 -36.07 -30.02
N GLY A 326 8.08 -35.19 -29.09
CA GLY A 326 8.01 -35.44 -27.65
C GLY A 326 9.31 -36.02 -27.09
N TRP A 327 10.45 -35.40 -27.42
CA TRP A 327 11.74 -35.79 -26.86
C TRP A 327 11.82 -35.41 -25.39
N LYS A 328 12.45 -36.25 -24.57
CA LYS A 328 12.68 -35.95 -23.16
C LYS A 328 13.92 -36.63 -22.58
N ILE A 329 14.49 -36.00 -21.55
CA ILE A 329 15.57 -36.53 -20.71
C ILE A 329 15.02 -36.62 -19.28
N VAL A 330 14.93 -37.84 -18.75
CA VAL A 330 14.22 -38.15 -17.51
C VAL A 330 14.98 -39.20 -16.70
N GLU A 331 14.83 -39.21 -15.38
CA GLU A 331 15.20 -40.37 -14.57
C GLU A 331 13.95 -41.24 -14.35
N SER A 332 13.97 -42.48 -14.84
CA SER A 332 12.83 -43.39 -14.65
C SER A 332 13.22 -44.85 -14.85
N ASP A 333 12.29 -45.76 -14.60
CA ASP A 333 12.40 -47.14 -15.07
C ASP A 333 12.42 -47.24 -16.62
N ASN A 334 12.65 -48.45 -17.13
CA ASN A 334 12.75 -48.70 -18.57
C ASN A 334 11.42 -48.62 -19.33
N ASN A 335 10.27 -48.61 -18.64
CA ASN A 335 8.95 -48.47 -19.28
C ASN A 335 8.43 -47.02 -19.25
N LEU A 336 9.19 -46.09 -18.64
CA LEU A 336 8.87 -44.67 -18.47
C LEU A 336 7.65 -44.45 -17.56
N SER A 337 7.55 -45.20 -16.46
CA SER A 337 6.55 -44.95 -15.41
C SER A 337 6.96 -43.82 -14.45
N ASN A 338 5.99 -43.33 -13.66
CA ASN A 338 6.19 -42.36 -12.58
C ASN A 338 6.18 -43.03 -11.19
N VAL A 339 6.63 -44.29 -11.06
CA VAL A 339 6.64 -45.00 -9.75
C VAL A 339 8.02 -45.28 -9.16
N SER A 340 9.12 -45.05 -9.90
CA SER A 340 10.47 -45.21 -9.33
C SER A 340 11.55 -44.43 -10.09
N ALA A 341 12.49 -43.87 -9.31
CA ALA A 341 13.85 -43.58 -9.76
C ALA A 341 14.49 -44.80 -10.44
N GLY A 342 15.41 -44.58 -11.38
CA GLY A 342 15.86 -45.62 -12.28
C GLY A 342 17.15 -45.28 -13.03
N ALA A 343 17.16 -45.49 -14.34
CA ALA A 343 18.29 -45.11 -15.19
C ALA A 343 18.03 -43.71 -15.78
N LEU A 344 19.10 -43.01 -16.20
CA LEU A 344 18.94 -41.81 -17.01
C LEU A 344 18.46 -42.23 -18.40
N GLN A 345 17.24 -41.82 -18.75
CA GLN A 345 16.59 -42.15 -20.00
C GLN A 345 16.63 -40.97 -20.97
N ILE A 346 16.91 -41.27 -22.24
CA ILE A 346 16.59 -40.40 -23.36
C ILE A 346 15.42 -41.06 -24.10
N ALA A 347 14.27 -40.39 -24.17
CA ALA A 347 13.03 -40.93 -24.70
C ALA A 347 12.41 -40.02 -25.77
N SER A 348 11.57 -40.60 -26.64
CA SER A 348 10.76 -39.86 -27.62
C SER A 348 9.52 -40.65 -28.00
N GLY A 349 8.36 -39.99 -28.10
CA GLY A 349 7.09 -40.61 -28.48
C GLY A 349 6.62 -41.68 -27.49
N GLY A 350 6.77 -41.41 -26.19
CA GLY A 350 6.43 -42.35 -25.12
C GLY A 350 7.30 -43.62 -25.06
N GLN A 351 8.45 -43.64 -25.75
CA GLN A 351 9.35 -44.80 -25.82
C GLN A 351 10.79 -44.40 -25.52
N ARG A 352 11.45 -45.21 -24.68
CA ARG A 352 12.87 -45.11 -24.33
C ARG A 352 13.73 -45.34 -25.59
N ARG A 353 14.66 -44.45 -25.91
CA ARG A 353 15.57 -44.57 -27.08
C ARG A 353 16.97 -45.00 -26.67
N MET A 354 17.47 -44.44 -25.57
CA MET A 354 18.75 -44.78 -24.95
C MET A 354 18.62 -44.70 -23.43
N SER A 355 19.43 -45.48 -22.72
CA SER A 355 19.58 -45.41 -21.26
C SER A 355 21.04 -45.39 -20.87
N ILE A 356 21.37 -44.68 -19.80
CA ILE A 356 22.62 -44.84 -19.05
C ILE A 356 22.22 -45.39 -17.68
N SER A 357 22.58 -46.65 -17.40
CA SER A 357 22.23 -47.25 -16.10
C SER A 357 23.12 -46.73 -14.98
N THR A 358 22.67 -46.93 -13.74
CA THR A 358 23.44 -46.66 -12.52
C THR A 358 24.75 -47.47 -12.41
N ALA A 359 24.91 -48.52 -13.23
CA ALA A 359 26.16 -49.27 -13.37
C ALA A 359 27.10 -48.72 -14.46
N GLY A 360 26.74 -47.64 -15.14
CA GLY A 360 27.51 -47.01 -16.23
C GLY A 360 27.32 -47.64 -17.61
N ASN A 361 26.44 -48.63 -17.76
CA ASN A 361 26.17 -49.27 -19.05
C ASN A 361 25.27 -48.39 -19.92
N VAL A 362 25.62 -48.27 -21.20
CA VAL A 362 24.77 -47.64 -22.23
C VAL A 362 23.92 -48.70 -22.90
N TYR A 363 22.60 -48.54 -22.85
CA TYR A 363 21.64 -49.38 -23.57
C TYR A 363 20.98 -48.57 -24.68
N LEU A 364 20.87 -49.16 -25.86
CA LEU A 364 20.12 -48.63 -27.00
C LEU A 364 18.86 -49.47 -27.16
N SER A 365 17.69 -48.84 -27.25
CA SER A 365 16.44 -49.58 -27.50
C SER A 365 16.26 -49.95 -28.99
N GLY A 366 17.07 -49.36 -29.88
CA GLY A 366 17.11 -49.72 -31.30
C GLY A 366 17.99 -50.94 -31.57
N THR A 367 17.80 -51.59 -32.72
CA THR A 367 18.52 -52.80 -33.12
C THR A 367 19.90 -52.54 -33.75
N THR A 368 20.33 -51.28 -33.86
CA THR A 368 21.54 -50.89 -34.57
C THR A 368 22.22 -49.73 -33.85
N PHE A 369 23.49 -49.90 -33.48
CA PHE A 369 24.39 -48.77 -33.25
C PHE A 369 25.09 -48.41 -34.56
N LYS A 370 25.03 -47.13 -34.96
CA LYS A 370 25.66 -46.60 -36.17
C LYS A 370 26.47 -45.36 -35.80
N GLY A 371 27.80 -45.45 -35.86
CA GLY A 371 28.66 -44.28 -35.80
C GLY A 371 28.75 -43.60 -37.16
N GLU A 372 28.33 -42.35 -37.24
CA GLU A 372 28.48 -41.52 -38.44
C GLU A 372 29.76 -40.68 -38.32
N SER A 373 30.77 -41.02 -39.12
CA SER A 373 32.09 -40.38 -39.11
C SER A 373 32.60 -40.22 -40.54
N GLY A 374 33.36 -39.17 -40.80
CA GLY A 374 34.12 -39.00 -42.05
C GLY A 374 35.37 -39.87 -42.14
N GLY A 375 35.66 -40.66 -41.09
CA GLY A 375 36.75 -41.62 -41.01
C GLY A 375 36.35 -42.84 -40.16
N THR A 376 37.31 -43.42 -39.43
CA THR A 376 37.08 -44.62 -38.63
C THR A 376 36.33 -44.35 -37.31
N THR A 377 35.20 -45.02 -37.11
CA THR A 377 34.55 -45.14 -35.79
C THR A 377 35.24 -46.25 -35.00
N HIS A 378 35.74 -45.94 -33.80
CA HIS A 378 36.52 -46.87 -32.99
C HIS A 378 35.68 -47.50 -31.87
N PHE A 379 35.83 -48.82 -31.69
CA PHE A 379 35.47 -49.53 -30.46
C PHE A 379 36.78 -50.03 -29.86
N ALA A 380 37.25 -49.39 -28.79
CA ALA A 380 38.58 -49.62 -28.24
C ALA A 380 38.55 -49.76 -26.72
N SER A 381 39.58 -50.42 -26.19
CA SER A 381 39.82 -50.65 -24.77
C SER A 381 41.32 -50.65 -24.55
N GLN A 382 41.78 -50.32 -23.34
CA GLN A 382 43.20 -50.40 -22.99
C GLN A 382 43.71 -51.85 -22.95
N GLY A 383 42.83 -52.82 -22.65
CA GLY A 383 43.14 -54.26 -22.66
C GLY A 383 42.76 -54.91 -23.99
N ALA A 384 41.55 -55.46 -24.06
CA ALA A 384 40.97 -56.00 -25.28
C ALA A 384 39.59 -55.38 -25.56
N ALA A 385 39.31 -55.13 -26.83
CA ALA A 385 37.97 -54.82 -27.32
C ALA A 385 37.27 -56.13 -27.67
N ARG A 386 35.99 -56.26 -27.30
CA ARG A 386 35.23 -57.50 -27.49
C ARG A 386 33.82 -57.21 -27.99
N LEU A 387 33.40 -57.92 -29.04
CA LEU A 387 32.00 -58.06 -29.42
C LEU A 387 31.42 -59.25 -28.66
N VAL A 388 30.31 -59.05 -27.95
CA VAL A 388 29.65 -60.08 -27.14
C VAL A 388 28.18 -60.18 -27.54
N SER A 389 27.67 -61.40 -27.63
CA SER A 389 26.22 -61.65 -27.67
C SER A 389 25.68 -61.95 -26.27
N ASP A 390 24.42 -61.63 -25.99
CA ASP A 390 23.78 -61.97 -24.70
C ASP A 390 23.77 -63.50 -24.41
N GLY A 391 23.96 -64.33 -25.45
CA GLY A 391 24.14 -65.77 -25.35
C GLY A 391 25.57 -66.23 -25.00
N GLY A 392 26.50 -65.29 -24.77
CA GLY A 392 27.87 -65.54 -24.29
C GLY A 392 28.96 -65.57 -25.37
N ALA A 393 28.60 -65.78 -26.64
CA ALA A 393 29.59 -65.89 -27.72
C ALA A 393 30.35 -64.57 -27.96
N GLU A 394 31.67 -64.66 -28.16
CA GLU A 394 32.59 -63.53 -28.21
C GLU A 394 33.54 -63.49 -29.42
N PHE A 395 33.99 -62.28 -29.77
CA PHE A 395 35.06 -62.01 -30.74
C PHE A 395 35.94 -60.87 -30.24
N LEU A 396 37.25 -61.10 -30.11
CA LEU A 396 38.18 -60.20 -29.43
C LEU A 396 39.23 -59.63 -30.37
N VAL A 397 39.61 -58.38 -30.12
CA VAL A 397 40.76 -57.69 -30.70
C VAL A 397 41.58 -57.10 -29.55
N GLY A 398 42.89 -57.35 -29.55
CA GLY A 398 43.80 -56.93 -28.48
C GLY A 398 45.23 -57.35 -28.79
N SER A 399 46.01 -57.62 -27.75
CA SER A 399 47.39 -58.11 -27.88
C SER A 399 47.77 -59.08 -26.77
N ASP A 400 48.79 -59.90 -27.04
CA ASP A 400 49.53 -60.66 -26.04
C ASP A 400 51.03 -60.26 -26.08
N GLY A 401 51.91 -61.07 -25.50
CA GLY A 401 53.37 -60.83 -25.52
C GLY A 401 54.04 -60.93 -26.90
N THR A 402 53.33 -61.42 -27.93
CA THR A 402 53.83 -61.56 -29.31
C THR A 402 53.42 -60.39 -30.20
N GLY A 403 52.29 -59.75 -29.91
CA GLY A 403 51.79 -58.60 -30.66
C GLY A 403 50.27 -58.49 -30.68
N SER A 404 49.75 -57.70 -31.62
CA SER A 404 48.30 -57.53 -31.81
C SER A 404 47.68 -58.74 -32.51
N ARG A 405 46.53 -59.19 -32.00
CA ARG A 405 45.82 -60.39 -32.51
C ARG A 405 44.30 -60.24 -32.45
N VAL A 406 43.64 -61.15 -33.17
CA VAL A 406 42.17 -61.28 -33.24
C VAL A 406 41.82 -62.73 -32.97
N TRP A 407 40.98 -63.00 -31.95
CA TRP A 407 40.68 -64.37 -31.52
C TRP A 407 39.25 -64.55 -30.99
N SER A 408 38.83 -65.81 -30.89
CA SER A 408 37.55 -66.23 -30.29
C SER A 408 37.63 -67.72 -29.95
N MET A 409 37.37 -68.06 -28.69
CA MET A 409 37.32 -69.47 -28.29
C MET A 409 36.05 -70.17 -28.79
N ASP A 410 34.97 -69.42 -29.03
CA ASP A 410 33.75 -69.94 -29.67
C ASP A 410 33.97 -70.35 -31.13
N ILE A 411 34.84 -69.63 -31.86
CA ILE A 411 35.24 -70.03 -33.21
C ILE A 411 36.06 -71.32 -33.16
N TYR A 412 37.03 -71.42 -32.24
CA TYR A 412 37.88 -72.61 -32.10
C TYR A 412 37.09 -73.86 -31.69
N ASN A 413 36.23 -73.76 -30.67
CA ASN A 413 35.43 -74.87 -30.15
C ASN A 413 34.38 -75.38 -31.16
N ARG A 414 34.12 -74.65 -32.26
CA ARG A 414 33.13 -75.01 -33.27
C ARG A 414 33.74 -75.78 -34.44
N THR A 415 33.81 -77.09 -34.28
CA THR A 415 34.47 -78.00 -35.23
C THR A 415 33.61 -78.40 -36.44
N TYR A 416 34.27 -78.68 -37.57
CA TYR A 416 33.68 -79.21 -38.80
C TYR A 416 34.66 -80.16 -39.51
N SER A 417 34.17 -81.08 -40.33
CA SER A 417 35.02 -82.05 -41.07
C SER A 417 35.55 -81.54 -42.42
N SER A 418 35.19 -80.33 -42.83
CA SER A 418 35.64 -79.74 -44.10
C SER A 418 36.97 -79.02 -43.96
N SER A 419 37.81 -79.06 -44.99
CA SER A 419 39.04 -78.26 -45.07
C SER A 419 38.74 -76.75 -44.96
N PRO A 420 39.69 -75.93 -44.45
CA PRO A 420 39.54 -74.48 -44.38
C PRO A 420 39.22 -73.86 -45.75
N ASN A 421 38.26 -72.94 -45.78
CA ASN A 421 37.88 -72.19 -46.99
C ASN A 421 38.08 -70.68 -46.79
N LEU A 422 39.19 -70.30 -46.18
CA LEU A 422 39.60 -68.94 -45.88
C LEU A 422 40.90 -68.63 -46.62
N TYR A 423 41.10 -67.37 -47.00
CA TYR A 423 42.35 -66.82 -47.50
C TYR A 423 42.53 -65.41 -46.95
N ILE A 424 43.76 -65.02 -46.66
CA ILE A 424 44.12 -63.68 -46.18
C ILE A 424 44.97 -63.01 -47.25
N THR A 425 44.58 -61.83 -47.72
CA THR A 425 45.38 -61.06 -48.69
C THR A 425 46.56 -60.38 -48.00
N GLY A 426 47.59 -59.98 -48.77
CA GLY A 426 48.69 -59.15 -48.25
C GLY A 426 48.26 -57.77 -47.72
N ALA A 427 46.99 -57.38 -47.87
CA ALA A 427 46.40 -56.20 -47.25
C ALA A 427 45.57 -56.54 -45.98
N GLY A 428 45.75 -57.73 -45.40
CA GLY A 428 45.03 -58.19 -44.21
C GLY A 428 43.55 -58.49 -44.41
N THR A 429 43.07 -58.60 -45.66
CA THR A 429 41.64 -58.82 -45.93
C THR A 429 41.29 -60.30 -45.84
N LEU A 430 40.31 -60.64 -45.00
CA LEU A 430 39.71 -61.97 -44.96
C LEU A 430 38.81 -62.21 -46.18
N GLY A 431 39.09 -63.27 -46.94
CA GLY A 431 38.30 -63.71 -48.08
C GLY A 431 38.09 -65.23 -48.07
N ARG A 432 37.26 -65.73 -49.00
CA ARG A 432 37.04 -67.18 -49.18
C ARG A 432 37.72 -67.68 -50.45
N SER A 433 38.29 -68.89 -50.39
CA SER A 433 38.85 -69.55 -51.55
C SER A 433 37.73 -70.02 -52.51
N THR A 434 37.99 -70.02 -53.82
CA THR A 434 37.00 -70.47 -54.82
C THR A 434 37.65 -71.20 -56.00
N SER A 435 37.02 -72.30 -56.42
CA SER A 435 37.45 -73.12 -57.58
C SER A 435 36.31 -73.41 -58.59
N ALA A 436 35.13 -72.81 -58.40
CA ALA A 436 34.02 -72.98 -59.36
C ALA A 436 34.23 -72.13 -60.61
N ARG A 437 33.94 -72.70 -61.81
CA ARG A 437 34.12 -72.06 -63.13
C ARG A 437 33.57 -70.63 -63.24
N LYS A 438 32.48 -70.31 -62.54
CA LYS A 438 31.88 -68.95 -62.49
C LYS A 438 32.78 -67.86 -61.88
N TYR A 439 33.94 -68.22 -61.33
CA TYR A 439 34.97 -67.31 -60.83
C TYR A 439 36.29 -67.43 -61.63
N LYS A 440 36.26 -68.05 -62.81
CA LYS A 440 37.41 -68.36 -63.66
C LYS A 440 37.16 -67.85 -65.08
N LEU A 441 38.23 -67.64 -65.83
CA LEU A 441 38.23 -67.18 -67.22
C LEU A 441 39.43 -67.84 -67.92
N LEU A 442 39.27 -68.21 -69.20
CA LEU A 442 40.29 -68.93 -69.99
C LEU A 442 40.80 -70.22 -69.30
N GLU A 443 39.92 -71.22 -69.18
CA GLU A 443 40.28 -72.53 -68.63
C GLU A 443 41.05 -73.36 -69.69
N GLU A 444 42.35 -73.51 -69.51
CA GLU A 444 43.26 -74.26 -70.40
C GLU A 444 43.92 -75.46 -69.69
N GLN A 445 44.52 -76.37 -70.48
CA GLN A 445 45.28 -77.51 -69.95
C GLN A 445 46.73 -77.10 -69.66
N ILE A 446 47.34 -77.70 -68.63
CA ILE A 446 48.78 -77.52 -68.34
C ILE A 446 49.65 -78.19 -69.41
N SER A 447 50.85 -77.64 -69.64
CA SER A 447 51.86 -78.25 -70.54
C SER A 447 52.20 -79.68 -70.11
N GLU A 448 52.40 -80.58 -71.07
CA GLU A 448 52.74 -82.00 -70.83
C GLU A 448 54.09 -82.18 -70.13
N GLU A 449 55.01 -81.21 -70.27
CA GLU A 449 56.34 -81.26 -69.63
C GLU A 449 56.32 -80.80 -68.16
N LEU A 450 55.40 -79.89 -67.80
CA LEU A 450 55.34 -79.26 -66.47
C LEU A 450 55.20 -80.28 -65.32
N PRO A 451 54.39 -81.36 -65.43
CA PRO A 451 54.30 -82.40 -64.41
C PRO A 451 55.63 -82.99 -63.97
N TYR A 452 56.56 -83.28 -64.88
CA TYR A 452 57.82 -83.95 -64.55
C TYR A 452 58.72 -83.11 -63.64
N ASN A 453 58.53 -81.79 -63.56
CA ASN A 453 59.26 -80.93 -62.64
C ASN A 453 59.02 -81.31 -61.17
N ILE A 454 57.87 -81.87 -60.81
CA ILE A 454 57.59 -82.28 -59.42
C ILE A 454 58.52 -83.41 -58.94
N LEU A 455 59.06 -84.21 -59.87
CA LEU A 455 59.99 -85.30 -59.57
C LEU A 455 61.42 -84.82 -59.24
N LYS A 456 61.70 -83.51 -59.40
CA LYS A 456 62.97 -82.88 -59.01
C LYS A 456 63.00 -82.49 -57.53
N LEU A 457 61.84 -82.46 -56.87
CA LEU A 457 61.68 -81.97 -55.51
C LEU A 457 62.09 -83.01 -54.46
N ASN A 458 62.72 -82.54 -53.39
CA ASN A 458 63.14 -83.37 -52.25
C ASN A 458 62.49 -82.86 -50.96
N PRO A 459 61.72 -83.68 -50.21
CA PRO A 459 61.15 -83.27 -48.94
C PRO A 459 62.21 -82.87 -47.90
N LYS A 460 61.92 -81.82 -47.13
CA LYS A 460 62.76 -81.27 -46.05
C LYS A 460 62.00 -81.28 -44.72
N THR A 461 62.71 -81.08 -43.62
CA THR A 461 62.09 -80.83 -42.29
C THR A 461 62.74 -79.63 -41.60
N TRP A 462 61.94 -78.86 -40.87
CA TRP A 462 62.35 -77.64 -40.17
C TRP A 462 61.65 -77.51 -38.82
N PHE A 463 62.06 -76.51 -38.04
CA PHE A 463 61.30 -75.98 -36.91
C PHE A 463 60.72 -74.63 -37.32
N ASP A 464 59.54 -74.26 -36.83
CA ASP A 464 59.03 -72.91 -37.06
C ASP A 464 59.87 -71.87 -36.30
N LYS A 465 60.29 -70.81 -37.00
CA LYS A 465 61.18 -69.79 -36.43
C LYS A 465 60.48 -68.98 -35.34
N SER A 466 59.21 -68.62 -35.53
CA SER A 466 58.46 -67.83 -34.56
C SER A 466 58.21 -68.62 -33.28
N ALA A 467 57.82 -69.89 -33.38
CA ALA A 467 57.63 -70.76 -32.22
C ALA A 467 58.94 -70.96 -31.42
N VAL A 468 60.09 -71.11 -32.09
CA VAL A 468 61.40 -71.15 -31.43
C VAL A 468 61.71 -69.86 -30.68
N GLU A 469 61.51 -68.71 -31.30
CA GLU A 469 61.80 -67.39 -30.71
C GLU A 469 60.84 -67.08 -29.54
N GLN A 470 59.56 -67.40 -29.67
CA GLN A 470 58.55 -67.25 -28.60
C GLN A 470 58.88 -68.13 -27.39
N LEU A 471 59.15 -69.43 -27.60
CA LEU A 471 59.49 -70.36 -26.53
C LEU A 471 60.79 -69.96 -25.82
N ALA A 472 61.81 -69.53 -26.58
CA ALA A 472 63.07 -69.05 -26.01
C ALA A 472 62.84 -67.80 -25.14
N GLY A 473 62.06 -66.82 -25.63
CA GLY A 473 61.75 -65.61 -24.88
C GLY A 473 60.90 -65.86 -23.64
N ALA A 474 59.94 -66.78 -23.69
CA ALA A 474 59.14 -67.17 -22.53
C ALA A 474 59.98 -67.86 -21.44
N ILE A 475 60.91 -68.73 -21.85
CA ILE A 475 61.89 -69.35 -20.94
C ILE A 475 62.81 -68.28 -20.31
N GLU A 476 63.31 -67.32 -21.09
CA GLU A 476 64.15 -66.22 -20.59
C GLU A 476 63.41 -65.36 -19.56
N ARG A 477 62.14 -65.06 -19.79
CA ARG A 477 61.28 -64.28 -18.87
C ARG A 477 60.72 -65.09 -17.70
N SER A 478 60.96 -66.41 -17.66
CA SER A 478 60.39 -67.34 -16.67
C SER A 478 58.85 -67.31 -16.65
N GLU A 479 58.22 -67.21 -17.82
CA GLU A 479 56.76 -67.18 -17.98
C GLU A 479 56.13 -68.57 -17.77
N ASP A 480 54.89 -68.59 -17.30
CA ASP A 480 54.12 -69.82 -17.18
C ASP A 480 53.59 -70.25 -18.56
N LEU A 481 54.10 -71.37 -19.04
CA LEU A 481 53.76 -71.92 -20.36
C LEU A 481 52.40 -72.63 -20.39
N THR A 482 51.71 -72.82 -19.26
CA THR A 482 50.47 -73.62 -19.20
C THR A 482 49.26 -72.96 -19.86
N ASP A 483 49.16 -71.63 -19.81
CA ASP A 483 48.10 -70.82 -20.46
C ASP A 483 48.63 -69.96 -21.64
N SER A 484 49.84 -70.26 -22.14
CA SER A 484 50.47 -69.51 -23.24
C SER A 484 50.13 -70.08 -24.62
N ASP A 485 49.82 -69.20 -25.58
CA ASP A 485 49.49 -69.54 -26.98
C ASP A 485 50.75 -69.82 -27.83
N ILE A 486 51.72 -70.56 -27.26
CA ILE A 486 53.01 -70.88 -27.87
C ILE A 486 52.94 -72.31 -28.44
N PRO A 487 53.13 -72.52 -29.75
CA PRO A 487 53.11 -73.86 -30.35
C PRO A 487 54.19 -74.79 -29.78
N TYR A 488 53.86 -76.08 -29.68
CA TYR A 488 54.85 -77.10 -29.34
C TYR A 488 55.97 -77.17 -30.37
N LEU A 489 57.22 -77.24 -29.90
CA LEU A 489 58.39 -77.30 -30.78
C LEU A 489 58.59 -78.71 -31.36
N GLU A 490 58.08 -78.93 -32.57
CA GLU A 490 58.22 -80.19 -33.32
C GLU A 490 58.82 -79.99 -34.72
N ARG A 491 59.35 -81.08 -35.31
CA ARG A 491 59.86 -81.04 -36.69
C ARG A 491 58.71 -81.13 -37.68
N ILE A 492 58.45 -80.02 -38.36
CA ILE A 492 57.50 -79.91 -39.46
C ILE A 492 58.17 -80.47 -40.73
N GLY A 493 57.44 -81.28 -41.49
CA GLY A 493 57.90 -81.85 -42.76
C GLY A 493 57.13 -81.33 -43.96
N GLY A 494 57.82 -81.09 -45.07
CA GLY A 494 57.19 -80.63 -46.31
C GLY A 494 58.19 -80.22 -47.38
N LEU A 495 57.83 -79.21 -48.17
CA LEU A 495 58.63 -78.60 -49.23
C LEU A 495 58.87 -77.11 -48.91
N ILE A 496 59.96 -76.56 -49.43
CA ILE A 496 60.28 -75.13 -49.38
C ILE A 496 59.83 -74.49 -50.70
N ALA A 497 59.25 -73.31 -50.66
CA ALA A 497 58.57 -72.71 -51.81
C ALA A 497 59.55 -72.32 -52.92
N GLU A 498 60.75 -71.91 -52.54
CA GLU A 498 61.87 -71.57 -53.40
C GLU A 498 62.41 -72.80 -54.14
N ASP A 499 62.49 -73.98 -53.50
CA ASP A 499 62.82 -75.24 -54.21
C ASP A 499 61.77 -75.58 -55.29
N VAL A 500 60.50 -75.22 -55.04
CA VAL A 500 59.38 -75.44 -55.98
C VAL A 500 59.46 -74.45 -57.15
N GLU A 501 59.82 -73.20 -56.89
CA GLU A 501 60.12 -72.22 -57.95
C GLU A 501 61.31 -72.67 -58.81
N ASP A 502 62.45 -73.00 -58.18
CA ASP A 502 63.69 -73.45 -58.84
C ASP A 502 63.48 -74.71 -59.71
N ALA A 503 62.58 -75.61 -59.30
CA ALA A 503 62.22 -76.78 -60.10
C ALA A 503 61.45 -76.43 -61.39
N GLY A 504 60.96 -75.19 -61.51
CA GLY A 504 60.14 -74.68 -62.61
C GLY A 504 58.64 -74.84 -62.37
N LEU A 505 58.16 -74.68 -61.13
CA LEU A 505 56.74 -74.83 -60.75
C LEU A 505 56.12 -73.56 -60.12
N SER A 506 56.57 -72.38 -60.54
CA SER A 506 56.08 -71.06 -60.10
C SER A 506 54.55 -70.89 -60.10
N LEU A 507 53.80 -71.58 -60.98
CA LEU A 507 52.33 -71.59 -60.98
C LEU A 507 51.69 -72.10 -59.67
N PHE A 508 52.45 -72.85 -58.86
CA PHE A 508 52.02 -73.42 -57.58
C PHE A 508 52.66 -72.72 -56.38
N VAL A 509 53.29 -71.57 -56.59
CA VAL A 509 53.95 -70.76 -55.57
C VAL A 509 53.10 -69.52 -55.26
N HIS A 510 53.02 -69.15 -53.98
CA HIS A 510 52.47 -67.89 -53.53
C HIS A 510 53.58 -66.85 -53.50
N TYR A 511 53.27 -65.66 -54.00
CA TYR A 511 54.18 -64.54 -54.11
C TYR A 511 53.61 -63.30 -53.43
N SER A 512 54.50 -62.45 -52.92
CA SER A 512 54.15 -61.17 -52.30
C SER A 512 53.48 -60.21 -53.28
N ASN A 513 53.02 -59.06 -52.78
CA ASN A 513 52.65 -57.95 -53.67
C ASN A 513 53.91 -57.44 -54.39
N PRO A 514 53.81 -56.95 -55.64
CA PRO A 514 54.95 -56.35 -56.31
C PRO A 514 55.53 -55.18 -55.50
N ASP A 515 56.86 -55.13 -55.40
CA ASP A 515 57.60 -53.99 -54.86
C ASP A 515 57.53 -52.78 -55.81
N GLU A 516 58.20 -51.68 -55.46
CA GLU A 516 58.26 -50.47 -56.28
C GLU A 516 58.87 -50.70 -57.69
N ASN A 517 59.61 -51.80 -57.89
CA ASN A 517 60.24 -52.20 -59.14
C ASN A 517 59.44 -53.28 -59.90
N GLY A 518 58.32 -53.75 -59.34
CA GLY A 518 57.52 -54.85 -59.89
C GLY A 518 58.04 -56.26 -59.58
N HIS A 519 59.11 -56.39 -58.79
CA HIS A 519 59.60 -57.67 -58.29
C HIS A 519 58.65 -58.24 -57.24
N ARG A 520 58.54 -59.57 -57.17
CA ARG A 520 57.70 -60.27 -56.21
C ARG A 520 58.52 -61.36 -55.54
N GLU A 521 58.50 -61.37 -54.22
CA GLU A 521 59.19 -62.37 -53.41
C GLU A 521 58.31 -63.62 -53.24
N VAL A 522 58.94 -64.75 -52.97
CA VAL A 522 58.26 -66.02 -52.68
C VAL A 522 57.81 -66.02 -51.21
N GLU A 523 56.52 -66.27 -50.98
CA GLU A 523 55.87 -66.19 -49.65
C GLU A 523 55.39 -67.57 -49.14
N GLY A 524 55.27 -68.56 -50.02
CA GLY A 524 54.78 -69.88 -49.67
C GLY A 524 54.38 -70.71 -50.88
N LEU A 525 53.75 -71.87 -50.66
CA LEU A 525 53.38 -72.79 -51.75
C LEU A 525 51.97 -73.35 -51.61
N MET A 526 51.34 -73.62 -52.76
CA MET A 526 49.97 -74.13 -52.86
C MET A 526 49.93 -75.64 -52.57
N TYR A 527 50.09 -76.02 -51.30
CA TYR A 527 50.03 -77.42 -50.85
C TYR A 527 48.71 -78.13 -51.23
N ASP A 528 47.61 -77.38 -51.44
CA ASP A 528 46.32 -77.90 -51.90
C ASP A 528 46.32 -78.27 -53.39
N ARG A 529 47.24 -77.71 -54.20
CA ARG A 529 47.22 -77.80 -55.67
C ARG A 529 48.45 -78.46 -56.28
N LEU A 530 49.62 -78.37 -55.66
CA LEU A 530 50.87 -78.89 -56.23
C LEU A 530 50.74 -80.35 -56.69
N TRP A 531 50.04 -81.17 -55.91
CA TRP A 531 49.85 -82.60 -56.17
C TRP A 531 48.96 -82.92 -57.39
N VAL A 532 48.25 -81.96 -57.99
CA VAL A 532 47.49 -82.21 -59.24
C VAL A 532 48.41 -82.59 -60.41
N LEU A 533 49.68 -82.20 -60.35
CA LEU A 533 50.73 -82.60 -61.29
C LEU A 533 51.00 -84.12 -61.27
N LEU A 534 50.69 -84.82 -60.18
CA LEU A 534 50.83 -86.28 -60.12
C LEU A 534 49.79 -87.00 -61.00
N ILE A 535 48.65 -86.37 -61.31
CA ILE A 535 47.56 -86.99 -62.08
C ILE A 535 48.02 -87.49 -63.47
N PRO A 536 48.66 -86.67 -64.34
CA PRO A 536 49.19 -87.15 -65.61
C PRO A 536 50.34 -88.17 -65.46
N LEU A 537 51.26 -87.97 -64.50
CA LEU A 537 52.39 -88.88 -64.27
C LEU A 537 51.92 -90.28 -63.85
N VAL A 538 50.99 -90.36 -62.90
CA VAL A 538 50.41 -91.63 -62.43
C VAL A 538 49.64 -92.31 -63.57
N ARG A 539 48.92 -91.55 -64.41
CA ARG A 539 48.26 -92.09 -65.61
C ARG A 539 49.25 -92.69 -66.61
N GLU A 540 50.37 -92.02 -66.87
CA GLU A 540 51.44 -92.54 -67.73
C GLU A 540 52.04 -93.84 -67.16
N LEU A 541 52.31 -93.87 -65.85
CA LEU A 541 52.83 -95.05 -65.16
C LEU A 541 51.86 -96.24 -65.27
N PHE A 542 50.56 -96.05 -65.06
CA PHE A 542 49.56 -97.11 -65.25
C PHE A 542 49.56 -97.65 -66.69
N ASN A 543 49.50 -96.77 -67.70
CA ASN A 543 49.51 -97.18 -69.11
C ASN A 543 50.79 -97.96 -69.48
N ARG A 544 51.94 -97.57 -68.91
CA ARG A 544 53.23 -98.26 -69.11
C ARG A 544 53.27 -99.62 -68.42
N VAL A 545 52.73 -99.74 -67.21
CA VAL A 545 52.60 -101.02 -66.49
C VAL A 545 51.69 -101.97 -67.28
N GLU A 546 50.51 -101.53 -67.70
CA GLU A 546 49.59 -102.33 -68.52
C GLU A 546 50.27 -102.82 -69.82
N THR A 547 50.96 -101.93 -70.54
CA THR A 547 51.73 -102.27 -71.74
C THR A 547 52.84 -103.29 -71.47
N LEU A 548 53.50 -103.23 -70.31
CA LEU A 548 54.54 -104.17 -69.90
C LEU A 548 53.94 -105.53 -69.49
N GLU A 549 52.82 -105.53 -68.78
CA GLU A 549 52.08 -106.74 -68.43
C GLU A 549 51.53 -107.47 -69.67
N GLU A 550 50.99 -106.75 -70.65
CA GLU A 550 50.58 -107.35 -71.92
C GLU A 550 51.76 -107.99 -72.64
N LYS A 551 52.93 -107.34 -72.67
CA LYS A 551 54.15 -107.90 -73.27
C LYS A 551 54.68 -109.11 -72.51
N LEU A 552 54.44 -109.18 -71.20
CA LEU A 552 54.75 -110.34 -70.35
C LEU A 552 53.78 -111.50 -70.60
N LYS A 553 52.48 -111.24 -70.79
CA LYS A 553 51.45 -112.24 -71.13
C LYS A 553 51.58 -112.83 -72.55
N ARG A 554 52.37 -112.18 -73.42
CA ARG A 554 52.65 -112.61 -74.81
C ARG A 554 54.04 -113.28 -74.97
N ARG A 555 54.72 -113.58 -73.87
CA ARG A 555 55.93 -114.42 -73.80
C ARG A 555 55.61 -115.76 -73.14
#